data_AF-A0A7X8GGC8-F1
#
_entry.id   AF-A0A7X8GGC8-F1
#
_cell.length_a   1.000
_cell.length_b   1.000
_cell.length_c   1.000
_cell.angle_alpha   90.00
_cell.angle_beta   90.00
_cell.angle_gamma   90.00
#
_symmetry.space_group_name_H-M   'P 1'
#
loop_
_entity.id
_entity.type
_entity.pdbx_description
1 polymer ?
#
loop_
_entity_poly.entity_id
_entity_poly.type
_entity_poly.pdbx_seq_one_letter_code
_entity_poly.pdbx_strand_id
1 'polypeptide(L)'
;MKRFLYLFFILSIFVGNKTYAHAGKSSYHVFIDSDCAIDDFRAITMLLAGHDIRVLGITASSGSLPAHIGTQKISELCADLYHEGVPQGKGDEVHIPKAEWEDFAKSIQWGTAIKKDEEQSAMQVLYTAIHSYQYPVTLIALGSLTTYAQFLQKHPQYTKNIDKIIWYNSMPIEQGYNYVLDTASYSFIAKSGVPLHIVSNTRADLVCSNDYISKISKSESKYAKKIATVHTQNTVQKRMKQNHLHLWDDLIPLYLTNPILFTSTTNGSITLSELSASIPLEFIYESIALILESSQEYENRVFSHFPIESHLYKKEYADLLENIYEKYGVEEWKAVVLTNEIHGHTGIYSIIGAKMGIRACEYFNVGVNNIYVTTYVGSLPPLSCFNDGVQISTGATIGQGLIRISDTVYATPTVAFTCNNKTVYMSIREDVAQKIRDDIAFGVKNYGLESLKYWDYIEELALVYWRDFDKRDIFNIYTTLE
;
A
#
# COMPACT_ATOMS: atom_id res chain seq x y z
N MET A 1 53.21 11.65 14.28
CA MET A 1 52.09 11.99 13.35
C MET A 1 51.41 10.79 12.70
N LYS A 2 52.11 9.72 12.26
CA LYS A 2 51.45 8.56 11.61
C LYS A 2 50.57 7.68 12.51
N ARG A 3 50.81 7.63 13.84
CA ARG A 3 49.97 6.87 14.79
C ARG A 3 48.66 7.57 15.19
N PHE A 4 48.57 8.90 15.05
CA PHE A 4 47.34 9.65 15.36
C PHE A 4 46.33 9.59 14.19
N LEU A 5 46.79 9.46 12.94
CA LEU A 5 45.91 9.29 11.78
C LEU A 5 45.16 7.95 11.79
N TYR A 6 45.81 6.87 12.25
CA TYR A 6 45.17 5.55 12.33
C TYR A 6 44.07 5.49 13.40
N LEU A 7 44.22 6.23 14.51
CA LEU A 7 43.17 6.29 15.54
C LEU A 7 41.94 7.08 15.05
N PHE A 8 42.13 8.12 14.24
CA PHE A 8 41.03 8.90 13.68
C PHE A 8 40.26 8.12 12.60
N PHE A 9 40.95 7.31 11.80
CA PHE A 9 40.34 6.46 10.77
C PHE A 9 39.56 5.27 11.37
N ILE A 10 39.99 4.75 12.52
CA ILE A 10 39.27 3.71 13.26
C ILE A 10 38.10 4.30 14.06
N LEU A 11 38.21 5.53 14.60
CA LEU A 11 37.08 6.20 15.27
C LEU A 11 35.96 6.61 14.30
N SER A 12 36.28 6.91 13.03
CA SER A 12 35.25 7.23 12.01
C SER A 12 34.42 6.02 11.56
N ILE A 13 34.84 4.79 11.89
CA ILE A 13 34.05 3.56 11.64
C ILE A 13 33.05 3.30 12.79
N PHE A 14 33.23 3.94 13.95
CA PHE A 14 32.35 3.80 15.11
C PHE A 14 31.34 4.96 15.30
N VAL A 15 31.29 5.94 14.40
CA VAL A 15 30.16 6.86 14.34
C VAL A 15 29.04 6.15 13.60
N GLY A 16 28.06 5.66 14.36
CA GLY A 16 26.98 4.79 13.92
C GLY A 16 26.10 5.40 12.83
N ASN A 17 26.54 5.31 11.58
CA ASN A 17 25.62 5.18 10.46
C ASN A 17 24.90 3.85 10.66
N LYS A 18 23.65 3.90 11.11
CA LYS A 18 22.73 2.77 10.99
C LYS A 18 22.60 2.47 9.51
N THR A 19 23.46 1.61 8.99
CA THR A 19 23.34 1.05 7.65
C THR A 19 22.18 0.08 7.69
N TYR A 20 20.99 0.55 7.33
CA TYR A 20 19.81 -0.29 7.17
C TYR A 20 20.05 -1.23 5.99
N ALA A 21 19.95 -2.53 6.24
CA ALA A 21 20.12 -3.56 5.22
C ALA A 21 19.13 -3.31 4.06
N HIS A 22 19.65 -3.22 2.85
CA HIS A 22 18.86 -3.00 1.63
C HIS A 22 18.45 -4.33 1.02
N ALA A 23 17.16 -4.68 1.15
CA ALA A 23 16.53 -5.75 0.37
C ALA A 23 15.10 -5.33 -0.01
N GLY A 24 14.85 -5.11 -1.31
CA GLY A 24 13.51 -4.96 -1.89
C GLY A 24 12.91 -3.58 -1.73
N LYS A 25 13.54 -2.58 -2.36
CA LYS A 25 13.01 -1.22 -2.35
C LYS A 25 12.18 -1.01 -3.59
N SER A 26 10.92 -0.59 -3.39
CA SER A 26 10.08 -0.07 -4.46
C SER A 26 10.87 0.92 -5.32
N SER A 27 10.81 0.72 -6.63
CA SER A 27 11.51 1.56 -7.61
C SER A 27 10.99 3.00 -7.62
N TYR A 28 9.74 3.20 -7.22
CA TYR A 28 9.08 4.51 -7.20
C TYR A 28 8.57 4.85 -5.80
N HIS A 29 8.86 6.06 -5.34
CA HIS A 29 8.34 6.61 -4.09
C HIS A 29 7.45 7.79 -4.42
N VAL A 30 6.14 7.61 -4.25
CA VAL A 30 5.14 8.54 -4.78
C VAL A 30 4.36 9.22 -3.66
N PHE A 31 4.05 10.48 -3.88
CA PHE A 31 3.03 11.21 -3.12
C PHE A 31 1.93 11.61 -4.09
N ILE A 32 0.67 11.44 -3.72
CA ILE A 32 -0.47 11.63 -4.62
C ILE A 32 -1.32 12.81 -4.13
N ASP A 33 -1.67 13.74 -5.01
CA ASP A 33 -2.67 14.78 -4.78
C ASP A 33 -3.78 14.62 -5.83
N SER A 34 -5.03 14.65 -5.38
CA SER A 34 -6.21 14.26 -6.18
C SER A 34 -7.38 15.18 -5.92
N ASP A 35 -8.18 15.48 -6.95
CA ASP A 35 -9.47 16.17 -6.83
C ASP A 35 -10.66 15.19 -6.84
N CYS A 36 -10.36 13.89 -6.88
CA CYS A 36 -11.24 12.78 -6.52
C CYS A 36 -12.44 12.55 -7.46
N ALA A 37 -12.22 12.67 -8.78
CA ALA A 37 -13.11 12.09 -9.79
C ALA A 37 -12.95 10.56 -9.89
N ILE A 38 -13.71 9.93 -10.80
CA ILE A 38 -13.74 8.46 -10.90
C ILE A 38 -12.46 7.87 -11.52
N ASP A 39 -11.80 8.64 -12.36
CA ASP A 39 -10.48 8.38 -12.93
C ASP A 39 -9.38 8.47 -11.87
N ASP A 40 -9.42 9.46 -10.96
CA ASP A 40 -8.52 9.49 -9.81
C ASP A 40 -8.65 8.22 -8.97
N PHE A 41 -9.88 7.76 -8.72
CA PHE A 41 -10.13 6.51 -7.99
C PHE A 41 -9.40 5.34 -8.63
N ARG A 42 -9.49 5.20 -9.96
CA ARG A 42 -8.79 4.12 -10.68
C ARG A 42 -7.28 4.30 -10.59
N ALA A 43 -6.77 5.51 -10.80
CA ALA A 43 -5.35 5.80 -10.74
C ALA A 43 -4.75 5.55 -9.35
N ILE A 44 -5.40 6.02 -8.28
CA ILE A 44 -5.00 5.75 -6.89
C ILE A 44 -5.01 4.24 -6.63
N THR A 45 -6.06 3.54 -7.08
CA THR A 45 -6.16 2.09 -6.90
C THR A 45 -5.04 1.34 -7.62
N MET A 46 -4.65 1.77 -8.82
CA MET A 46 -3.50 1.23 -9.55
C MET A 46 -2.17 1.52 -8.85
N LEU A 47 -1.98 2.73 -8.30
CA LEU A 47 -0.76 3.10 -7.57
C LEU A 47 -0.60 2.33 -6.26
N LEU A 48 -1.70 2.07 -5.54
CA LEU A 48 -1.71 1.23 -4.34
C LEU A 48 -1.45 -0.25 -4.66
N ALA A 49 -1.78 -0.70 -5.88
CA ALA A 49 -1.57 -2.06 -6.33
C ALA A 49 -0.12 -2.34 -6.79
N GLY A 50 0.60 -1.32 -7.24
CA GLY A 50 1.94 -1.48 -7.80
C GLY A 50 2.96 -1.96 -6.77
N HIS A 51 3.51 -3.18 -6.92
CA HIS A 51 4.54 -3.70 -6.01
C HIS A 51 5.81 -2.83 -5.97
N ASP A 52 6.17 -2.27 -7.13
CA ASP A 52 7.30 -1.37 -7.32
C ASP A 52 7.00 0.09 -6.92
N ILE A 53 5.80 0.37 -6.41
CA ILE A 53 5.34 1.72 -6.07
C ILE A 53 5.08 1.80 -4.56
N ARG A 54 5.78 2.73 -3.92
CA ARG A 54 5.59 3.07 -2.52
C ARG A 54 4.77 4.35 -2.42
N VAL A 55 3.51 4.24 -2.02
CA VAL A 55 2.66 5.41 -1.72
C VAL A 55 2.98 5.96 -0.34
N LEU A 56 3.56 7.16 -0.29
CA LEU A 56 3.99 7.83 0.96
C LEU A 56 2.86 8.62 1.62
N GLY A 57 1.85 9.01 0.84
CA GLY A 57 0.67 9.73 1.31
C GLY A 57 -0.22 10.12 0.14
N ILE A 58 -1.49 10.39 0.46
CA ILE A 58 -2.53 10.79 -0.49
C ILE A 58 -3.24 12.02 0.05
N THR A 59 -3.36 13.07 -0.75
CA THR A 59 -4.09 14.29 -0.37
C THR A 59 -5.24 14.55 -1.33
N ALA A 60 -6.31 15.14 -0.78
CA ALA A 60 -7.43 15.62 -1.57
C ALA A 60 -7.37 17.14 -1.69
N SER A 61 -7.37 17.68 -2.91
CA SER A 61 -7.48 19.11 -3.18
C SER A 61 -8.83 19.44 -3.83
N SER A 62 -9.24 20.70 -3.79
CA SER A 62 -10.51 21.13 -4.43
C SER A 62 -10.36 21.11 -5.96
N GLY A 63 -11.31 20.45 -6.64
CA GLY A 63 -11.41 20.40 -8.11
C GLY A 63 -12.75 19.79 -8.52
N SER A 64 -12.71 18.56 -9.01
CA SER A 64 -13.90 17.72 -9.28
C SER A 64 -14.80 17.53 -8.07
N LEU A 65 -14.22 17.50 -6.86
CA LEU A 65 -14.92 17.50 -5.58
C LEU A 65 -14.33 18.54 -4.62
N PRO A 66 -15.12 19.01 -3.63
CA PRO A 66 -14.59 19.68 -2.45
C PRO A 66 -13.60 18.79 -1.69
N ALA A 67 -12.57 19.40 -1.10
CA ALA A 67 -11.44 18.67 -0.51
C ALA A 67 -11.86 17.74 0.64
N HIS A 68 -12.83 18.14 1.47
CA HIS A 68 -13.37 17.28 2.54
C HIS A 68 -14.07 16.03 2.01
N ILE A 69 -14.83 16.13 0.91
CA ILE A 69 -15.51 14.98 0.30
C ILE A 69 -14.49 14.04 -0.35
N GLY A 70 -13.51 14.60 -1.07
CA GLY A 70 -12.42 13.81 -1.65
C GLY A 70 -11.62 13.07 -0.58
N THR A 71 -11.29 13.76 0.52
CA THR A 71 -10.57 13.17 1.66
C THR A 71 -11.35 11.99 2.26
N GLN A 72 -12.67 12.13 2.42
CA GLN A 72 -13.51 11.04 2.89
C GLN A 72 -13.45 9.83 1.94
N LYS A 73 -13.62 10.04 0.63
CA LYS A 73 -13.58 8.95 -0.37
C LYS A 73 -12.24 8.21 -0.41
N ILE A 74 -11.12 8.94 -0.31
CA ILE A 74 -9.78 8.35 -0.19
C ILE A 74 -9.69 7.49 1.08
N SER A 75 -10.25 7.96 2.19
CA SER A 75 -10.24 7.23 3.46
C SER A 75 -11.02 5.93 3.38
N GLU A 76 -12.23 5.98 2.79
CA GLU A 76 -13.10 4.82 2.54
C GLU A 76 -12.43 3.81 1.61
N LEU A 77 -11.76 4.27 0.53
CA LEU A 77 -10.99 3.41 -0.37
C LEU A 77 -9.84 2.71 0.36
N CYS A 78 -9.04 3.45 1.12
CA CYS A 78 -7.92 2.88 1.85
C CYS A 78 -8.39 1.86 2.89
N ALA A 79 -9.49 2.13 3.61
CA ALA A 79 -10.06 1.19 4.57
C ALA A 79 -10.54 -0.10 3.91
N ASP A 80 -11.29 -0.01 2.81
CA ASP A 80 -11.76 -1.19 2.08
C ASP A 80 -10.63 -2.03 1.47
N LEU A 81 -9.46 -1.43 1.21
CA LEU A 81 -8.25 -2.13 0.75
C LEU A 81 -7.31 -2.56 1.89
N TYR A 82 -7.66 -2.25 3.15
CA TYR A 82 -6.89 -2.51 4.37
C TYR A 82 -5.56 -1.73 4.46
N HIS A 83 -5.52 -0.53 3.89
CA HIS A 83 -4.39 0.40 3.82
C HIS A 83 -4.58 1.65 4.70
N GLU A 84 -5.21 1.49 5.87
CA GLU A 84 -5.55 2.60 6.79
C GLU A 84 -4.31 3.32 7.35
N GLY A 85 -3.14 2.71 7.22
CA GLY A 85 -1.86 3.28 7.61
C GLY A 85 -1.29 4.29 6.64
N VAL A 86 -1.73 4.30 5.37
CA VAL A 86 -1.30 5.29 4.38
C VAL A 86 -1.71 6.69 4.85
N PRO A 87 -0.77 7.63 5.01
CA PRO A 87 -1.08 8.99 5.44
C PRO A 87 -2.04 9.70 4.48
N GLN A 88 -3.05 10.37 5.03
CA GLN A 88 -4.07 11.06 4.23
C GLN A 88 -4.27 12.48 4.73
N GLY A 89 -4.33 13.45 3.82
CA GLY A 89 -4.48 14.86 4.19
C GLY A 89 -5.54 15.59 3.38
N LYS A 90 -6.25 16.50 4.04
CA LYS A 90 -7.22 17.41 3.40
C LYS A 90 -6.54 18.70 2.98
N GLY A 91 -6.67 19.07 1.71
CA GLY A 91 -6.25 20.36 1.18
C GLY A 91 -7.11 21.50 1.71
N ASP A 92 -6.64 22.73 1.51
CA ASP A 92 -7.42 23.90 1.86
C ASP A 92 -8.66 23.99 0.96
N GLU A 93 -9.81 24.36 1.52
CA GLU A 93 -11.02 24.56 0.74
C GLU A 93 -10.90 25.86 -0.07
N VAL A 94 -10.75 25.71 -1.39
CA VAL A 94 -10.68 26.84 -2.31
C VAL A 94 -12.05 27.07 -2.93
N HIS A 95 -12.48 28.33 -3.00
CA HIS A 95 -13.72 28.69 -3.68
C HIS A 95 -13.50 28.64 -5.20
N ILE A 96 -13.74 27.47 -5.79
CA ILE A 96 -13.75 27.25 -7.24
C ILE A 96 -15.19 27.03 -7.73
N PRO A 97 -15.50 27.34 -9.01
CA PRO A 97 -16.79 26.99 -9.59
C PRO A 97 -17.05 25.48 -9.53
N LYS A 98 -18.28 25.11 -9.17
CA LYS A 98 -18.74 23.72 -9.16
C LYS A 98 -18.49 23.06 -10.52
N ALA A 99 -17.80 21.93 -10.55
CA ALA A 99 -17.58 21.16 -11.76
C ALA A 99 -18.91 20.60 -12.29
N GLU A 100 -19.07 20.50 -13.62
CA GLU A 100 -20.29 19.97 -14.24
C GLU A 100 -20.56 18.50 -13.83
N TRP A 101 -19.50 17.75 -13.52
CA TRP A 101 -19.56 16.36 -13.08
C TRP A 101 -19.51 16.18 -11.56
N GLU A 102 -19.47 17.25 -10.77
CA GLU A 102 -19.34 17.17 -9.30
C GLU A 102 -20.45 16.30 -8.68
N ASP A 103 -21.72 16.49 -9.08
CA ASP A 103 -22.83 15.69 -8.56
C ASP A 103 -22.71 14.21 -8.92
N PHE A 104 -22.17 13.92 -10.11
CA PHE A 104 -21.85 12.56 -10.52
C PHE A 104 -20.75 11.97 -9.64
N ALA A 105 -19.61 12.66 -9.49
CA ALA A 105 -18.50 12.21 -8.66
C ALA A 105 -18.89 12.00 -7.19
N LYS A 106 -19.72 12.91 -6.62
CA LYS A 106 -20.26 12.79 -5.26
C LYS A 106 -21.06 11.51 -5.07
N SER A 107 -21.89 11.16 -6.07
CA SER A 107 -22.79 9.99 -5.99
C SER A 107 -22.09 8.63 -5.98
N ILE A 108 -20.82 8.57 -6.37
CA ILE A 108 -20.08 7.29 -6.49
C ILE A 108 -19.48 6.92 -5.15
N GLN A 109 -19.78 5.74 -4.63
CA GLN A 109 -19.15 5.24 -3.40
C GLN A 109 -17.81 4.58 -3.76
N TRP A 110 -16.69 5.06 -3.22
CA TRP A 110 -15.38 4.44 -3.47
C TRP A 110 -15.16 3.23 -2.55
N GLY A 111 -15.65 3.32 -1.31
CA GLY A 111 -15.60 2.23 -0.35
C GLY A 111 -16.73 2.31 0.68
N THR A 112 -16.65 1.45 1.69
CA THR A 112 -17.60 1.44 2.81
C THR A 112 -17.45 2.70 3.63
N ALA A 113 -18.57 3.31 4.02
CA ALA A 113 -18.56 4.51 4.85
C ALA A 113 -17.87 4.24 6.19
N ILE A 114 -16.90 5.09 6.53
CA ILE A 114 -16.16 5.03 7.80
C ILE A 114 -16.32 6.33 8.59
N LYS A 115 -16.22 6.22 9.91
CA LYS A 115 -16.06 7.39 10.77
C LYS A 115 -14.57 7.70 10.86
N LYS A 116 -14.17 8.89 10.41
CA LYS A 116 -12.79 9.34 10.51
C LYS A 116 -12.54 10.02 11.86
N ASP A 117 -11.33 9.81 12.39
CA ASP A 117 -10.78 10.68 13.43
C ASP A 117 -10.42 12.06 12.86
N GLU A 118 -9.71 12.88 13.61
CA GLU A 118 -9.32 14.24 13.20
C GLU A 118 -8.56 14.25 11.86
N GLU A 119 -8.99 15.11 10.95
CA GLU A 119 -8.40 15.24 9.61
C GLU A 119 -7.06 15.99 9.66
N GLN A 120 -6.01 15.37 9.13
CA GLN A 120 -4.71 16.02 8.95
C GLN A 120 -4.72 16.98 7.74
N SER A 121 -3.95 18.05 7.81
CA SER A 121 -3.74 18.95 6.66
C SER A 121 -2.89 18.28 5.58
N ALA A 122 -3.26 18.45 4.31
CA ALA A 122 -2.47 18.00 3.15
C ALA A 122 -1.02 18.49 3.21
N MET A 123 -0.83 19.76 3.55
CA MET A 123 0.50 20.36 3.70
C MET A 123 1.35 19.70 4.79
N GLN A 124 0.73 19.27 5.90
CA GLN A 124 1.43 18.58 6.98
C GLN A 124 1.81 17.15 6.58
N VAL A 125 0.90 16.44 5.91
CA VAL A 125 1.14 15.10 5.40
C VAL A 125 2.26 15.10 4.36
N LEU A 126 2.19 16.02 3.40
CA LEU A 126 3.23 16.22 2.38
C LEU A 126 4.56 16.62 2.99
N TYR A 127 4.59 17.59 3.91
CA TYR A 127 5.81 17.96 4.63
C TYR A 127 6.44 16.76 5.33
N THR A 128 5.64 15.97 6.05
CA THR A 128 6.14 14.80 6.79
C THR A 128 6.72 13.76 5.83
N ALA A 129 6.03 13.48 4.72
CA ALA A 129 6.52 12.57 3.69
C ALA A 129 7.86 13.04 3.11
N ILE A 130 7.97 14.30 2.68
CA ILE A 130 9.20 14.79 2.04
C ILE A 130 10.35 14.99 3.04
N HIS A 131 10.06 15.45 4.26
CA HIS A 131 11.06 15.73 5.29
C HIS A 131 11.69 14.44 5.85
N SER A 132 10.87 13.43 6.10
CA SER A 132 11.32 12.19 6.77
C SER A 132 11.90 11.16 5.81
N TYR A 133 11.61 11.27 4.52
CA TYR A 133 12.01 10.26 3.55
C TYR A 133 13.41 10.52 3.00
N GLN A 134 14.19 9.45 2.87
CA GLN A 134 15.60 9.54 2.48
C GLN A 134 15.80 9.64 0.96
N TYR A 135 14.82 9.21 0.18
CA TYR A 135 14.90 9.14 -1.28
C TYR A 135 14.13 10.30 -1.92
N PRO A 136 14.54 10.75 -3.12
CA PRO A 136 13.73 11.66 -3.91
C PRO A 136 12.33 11.11 -4.13
N VAL A 137 11.33 11.98 -4.04
CA VAL A 137 9.91 11.62 -4.16
C VAL A 137 9.37 12.11 -5.50
N THR A 138 8.64 11.24 -6.20
CA THR A 138 7.82 11.61 -7.35
C THR A 138 6.48 12.13 -6.87
N LEU A 139 6.14 13.36 -7.23
CA LEU A 139 4.84 13.95 -6.90
C LEU A 139 3.86 13.67 -8.04
N ILE A 140 2.73 13.04 -7.74
CA ILE A 140 1.66 12.72 -8.69
C ILE A 140 0.51 13.71 -8.46
N ALA A 141 0.17 14.49 -9.48
CA ALA A 141 -0.98 15.40 -9.46
C ALA A 141 -2.06 14.85 -10.41
N LEU A 142 -3.19 14.48 -9.84
CA LEU A 142 -4.40 14.05 -10.56
C LEU A 142 -5.37 15.23 -10.75
N GLY A 143 -5.32 16.21 -9.83
CA GLY A 143 -6.02 17.50 -9.94
C GLY A 143 -5.11 18.66 -10.39
N SER A 144 -5.40 19.87 -9.90
CA SER A 144 -4.55 21.06 -10.13
C SER A 144 -3.16 20.93 -9.48
N LEU A 145 -2.21 21.77 -9.90
CA LEU A 145 -0.85 21.81 -9.30
C LEU A 145 -0.77 22.58 -7.98
N THR A 146 -1.90 23.02 -7.43
CA THR A 146 -1.99 23.96 -6.28
C THR A 146 -1.22 23.47 -5.06
N THR A 147 -1.49 22.24 -4.61
CA THR A 147 -0.86 21.65 -3.41
C THR A 147 0.66 21.67 -3.51
N TYR A 148 1.21 21.26 -4.65
CA TYR A 148 2.66 21.17 -4.85
C TYR A 148 3.31 22.53 -5.08
N ALA A 149 2.64 23.46 -5.77
CA ALA A 149 3.13 24.83 -5.91
C ALA A 149 3.23 25.52 -4.55
N GLN A 150 2.18 25.44 -3.72
CA GLN A 150 2.18 25.99 -2.37
C GLN A 150 3.26 25.34 -1.48
N PHE A 151 3.43 24.03 -1.57
CA PHE A 151 4.48 23.32 -0.85
C PHE A 151 5.88 23.84 -1.18
N LEU A 152 6.21 23.95 -2.47
CA LEU A 152 7.52 24.41 -2.92
C LEU A 152 7.74 25.91 -2.68
N GLN A 153 6.68 26.73 -2.70
CA GLN A 153 6.75 28.14 -2.29
C GLN A 153 7.08 28.28 -0.81
N LYS A 154 6.43 27.48 0.05
CA LYS A 154 6.63 27.52 1.51
C LYS A 154 7.93 26.86 1.94
N HIS A 155 8.39 25.85 1.20
CA HIS A 155 9.56 25.05 1.54
C HIS A 155 10.53 24.85 0.35
N PRO A 156 11.10 25.93 -0.19
CA PRO A 156 11.97 25.85 -1.38
C PRO A 156 13.23 24.99 -1.18
N GLN A 157 13.66 24.76 0.06
CA GLN A 157 14.78 23.87 0.36
C GLN A 157 14.52 22.40 -0.01
N TYR A 158 13.25 21.99 -0.16
CA TYR A 158 12.88 20.62 -0.52
C TYR A 158 12.74 20.38 -2.02
N THR A 159 12.94 21.39 -2.87
CA THR A 159 12.96 21.20 -4.34
C THR A 159 13.94 20.08 -4.75
N LYS A 160 15.10 19.98 -4.07
CA LYS A 160 16.11 18.92 -4.32
C LYS A 160 15.68 17.52 -3.88
N ASN A 161 14.62 17.42 -3.07
CA ASN A 161 14.05 16.15 -2.60
C ASN A 161 12.95 15.65 -3.53
N ILE A 162 12.59 16.41 -4.57
CA ILE A 162 11.60 16.00 -5.57
C ILE A 162 12.33 15.46 -6.79
N ASP A 163 12.02 14.23 -7.19
CA ASP A 163 12.55 13.63 -8.42
C ASP A 163 11.94 14.31 -9.65
N LYS A 164 10.61 14.32 -9.69
CA LYS A 164 9.79 14.93 -10.72
C LYS A 164 8.34 15.08 -10.25
N ILE A 165 7.58 15.88 -10.98
CA ILE A 165 6.12 15.97 -10.87
C ILE A 165 5.53 15.31 -12.11
N ILE A 166 4.65 14.33 -11.93
CA ILE A 166 3.85 13.75 -13.01
C ILE A 166 2.42 14.28 -12.84
N TRP A 167 1.92 14.97 -13.85
CA TRP A 167 0.65 15.68 -13.79
C TRP A 167 -0.25 15.28 -14.96
N TYR A 168 -1.50 14.96 -14.66
CA TYR A 168 -2.49 14.70 -15.69
C TYR A 168 -3.11 16.03 -16.11
N ASN A 169 -3.08 16.32 -17.40
CA ASN A 169 -3.83 17.44 -17.97
C ASN A 169 -4.15 17.16 -19.44
N SER A 170 -5.30 17.63 -19.91
CA SER A 170 -5.66 17.49 -21.33
C SER A 170 -4.83 18.40 -22.22
N MET A 171 -4.68 18.01 -23.50
CA MET A 171 -4.04 18.82 -24.54
C MET A 171 -5.09 19.49 -25.43
N PRO A 172 -4.92 20.76 -25.85
CA PRO A 172 -3.86 21.69 -25.43
C PRO A 172 -3.90 22.03 -23.93
N ILE A 173 -2.74 22.23 -23.30
CA ILE A 173 -2.61 22.41 -21.84
C ILE A 173 -3.57 23.48 -21.32
N GLU A 174 -3.68 24.59 -22.03
CA GLU A 174 -4.45 25.77 -21.65
C GLU A 174 -5.96 25.53 -21.59
N GLN A 175 -6.43 24.43 -22.18
CA GLN A 175 -7.83 24.02 -22.19
C GLN A 175 -8.13 22.93 -21.17
N GLY A 176 -7.10 22.31 -20.57
CA GLY A 176 -7.26 21.28 -19.57
C GLY A 176 -7.89 21.83 -18.29
N TYR A 177 -8.85 21.09 -17.73
CA TYR A 177 -9.57 21.50 -16.53
C TYR A 177 -8.61 21.79 -15.35
N ASN A 178 -7.66 20.87 -15.10
CA ASN A 178 -6.68 20.99 -14.05
C ASN A 178 -5.79 22.24 -14.20
N TYR A 179 -5.47 22.64 -15.44
CA TYR A 179 -4.74 23.87 -15.71
C TYR A 179 -5.59 25.12 -15.40
N VAL A 180 -6.84 25.13 -15.84
CA VAL A 180 -7.75 26.29 -15.69
C VAL A 180 -8.06 26.57 -14.22
N LEU A 181 -8.09 25.54 -13.37
CA LEU A 181 -8.29 25.70 -11.93
C LEU A 181 -7.22 26.58 -11.27
N ASP A 182 -5.94 26.42 -11.65
CA ASP A 182 -4.86 27.25 -11.11
C ASP A 182 -3.68 27.41 -12.09
N THR A 183 -3.83 28.36 -13.00
CA THR A 183 -2.80 28.73 -13.98
C THR A 183 -1.53 29.32 -13.34
N ALA A 184 -1.63 29.91 -12.14
CA ALA A 184 -0.51 30.49 -11.43
C ALA A 184 0.39 29.40 -10.85
N SER A 185 -0.20 28.33 -10.31
CA SER A 185 0.52 27.16 -9.83
C SER A 185 1.26 26.44 -10.95
N TYR A 186 0.65 26.25 -12.13
CA TYR A 186 1.39 25.75 -13.29
C TYR A 186 2.57 26.66 -13.66
N SER A 187 2.33 27.97 -13.77
CA SER A 187 3.36 28.94 -14.16
C SER A 187 4.54 28.95 -13.17
N PHE A 188 4.26 28.74 -11.88
CA PHE A 188 5.27 28.60 -10.85
C PHE A 188 6.06 27.30 -11.00
N ILE A 189 5.37 26.15 -11.09
CA ILE A 189 6.02 24.83 -11.22
C ILE A 189 6.88 24.76 -12.48
N ALA A 190 6.39 25.24 -13.61
CA ALA A 190 7.14 25.30 -14.87
C ALA A 190 8.47 26.07 -14.74
N LYS A 191 8.58 27.01 -13.80
CA LYS A 191 9.78 27.82 -13.52
C LYS A 191 10.56 27.35 -12.29
N SER A 192 10.06 26.36 -11.56
CA SER A 192 10.65 25.90 -10.29
C SER A 192 11.95 25.13 -10.46
N GLY A 193 12.23 24.65 -11.67
CA GLY A 193 13.38 23.78 -11.98
C GLY A 193 13.14 22.30 -11.67
N VAL A 194 12.00 21.93 -11.10
CA VAL A 194 11.60 20.53 -10.95
C VAL A 194 11.15 19.99 -12.32
N PRO A 195 11.59 18.78 -12.74
CA PRO A 195 11.07 18.16 -13.94
C PRO A 195 9.55 17.96 -13.85
N LEU A 196 8.81 18.51 -14.81
CA LEU A 196 7.35 18.39 -14.93
C LEU A 196 7.01 17.50 -16.12
N HIS A 197 6.39 16.36 -15.87
CA HIS A 197 5.92 15.41 -16.86
C HIS A 197 4.40 15.54 -16.97
N ILE A 198 3.92 16.01 -18.11
CA ILE A 198 2.50 16.20 -18.39
C ILE A 198 2.03 15.00 -19.19
N VAL A 199 1.14 14.21 -18.60
CA VAL A 199 0.54 13.03 -19.23
C VAL A 199 -0.85 13.40 -19.74
N SER A 200 -1.14 13.06 -20.99
CA SER A 200 -2.39 13.46 -21.63
C SER A 200 -3.02 12.30 -22.40
N ASN A 201 -4.35 12.27 -22.40
CA ASN A 201 -5.11 11.40 -23.29
C ASN A 201 -5.41 12.16 -24.59
N THR A 202 -4.80 11.75 -25.69
CA THR A 202 -5.05 12.29 -27.05
C THR A 202 -5.77 11.30 -27.96
N ARG A 203 -6.33 10.23 -27.38
CA ARG A 203 -6.92 9.09 -28.08
C ARG A 203 -8.41 8.93 -27.71
N ALA A 204 -9.28 9.16 -28.69
CA ALA A 204 -10.73 9.06 -28.51
C ALA A 204 -11.21 7.63 -28.16
N ASP A 205 -10.42 6.61 -28.47
CA ASP A 205 -10.74 5.19 -28.23
C ASP A 205 -10.40 4.73 -26.80
N LEU A 206 -9.69 5.54 -26.00
CA LEU A 206 -9.39 5.27 -24.59
C LEU A 206 -10.59 5.58 -23.69
N VAL A 207 -11.65 4.79 -23.86
CA VAL A 207 -12.89 4.85 -23.09
C VAL A 207 -12.88 3.76 -22.02
N CYS A 208 -13.31 4.09 -20.79
CA CYS A 208 -13.60 3.11 -19.75
C CYS A 208 -14.87 2.33 -20.12
N SER A 209 -14.70 1.34 -20.99
CA SER A 209 -15.76 0.52 -21.58
C SER A 209 -16.11 -0.71 -20.71
N ASN A 210 -17.22 -1.38 -21.04
CA ASN A 210 -17.55 -2.67 -20.43
C ASN A 210 -16.51 -3.75 -20.75
N ASP A 211 -15.85 -3.66 -21.91
CA ASP A 211 -14.78 -4.58 -22.30
C ASP A 211 -13.54 -4.41 -21.41
N TYR A 212 -13.14 -3.15 -21.18
CA TYR A 212 -12.09 -2.80 -20.22
C TYR A 212 -12.39 -3.34 -18.81
N ILE A 213 -13.59 -3.05 -18.27
CA ILE A 213 -13.98 -3.53 -16.95
C ILE A 213 -14.05 -5.08 -16.91
N SER A 214 -14.56 -5.72 -17.97
CA SER A 214 -14.59 -7.17 -18.09
C SER A 214 -13.18 -7.77 -18.05
N LYS A 215 -12.21 -7.19 -18.78
CA LYS A 215 -10.81 -7.64 -18.78
C LYS A 215 -10.21 -7.54 -17.37
N ILE A 216 -10.35 -6.39 -16.71
CA ILE A 216 -9.84 -6.20 -15.33
C ILE A 216 -10.52 -7.16 -14.35
N SER A 217 -11.82 -7.38 -14.48
CA SER A 217 -12.59 -8.21 -13.53
C SER A 217 -12.22 -9.69 -13.52
N LYS A 218 -11.46 -10.16 -14.53
CA LYS A 218 -10.91 -11.53 -14.56
C LYS A 218 -9.77 -11.74 -13.58
N SER A 219 -9.18 -10.66 -13.07
CA SER A 219 -8.09 -10.70 -12.11
C SER A 219 -8.59 -11.07 -10.71
N GLU A 220 -7.81 -11.90 -10.00
CA GLU A 220 -8.06 -12.19 -8.59
C GLU A 220 -7.65 -11.05 -7.64
N SER A 221 -6.99 -10.01 -8.17
CA SER A 221 -6.52 -8.85 -7.42
C SER A 221 -7.65 -8.12 -6.70
N LYS A 222 -7.45 -7.83 -5.40
CA LYS A 222 -8.38 -7.01 -4.62
C LYS A 222 -8.56 -5.61 -5.22
N TYR A 223 -7.53 -5.07 -5.87
CA TYR A 223 -7.55 -3.76 -6.51
C TYR A 223 -8.39 -3.79 -7.80
N ALA A 224 -8.20 -4.83 -8.62
CA ALA A 224 -9.03 -5.06 -9.82
C ALA A 224 -10.50 -5.27 -9.46
N LYS A 225 -10.79 -6.11 -8.46
CA LYS A 225 -12.14 -6.34 -7.92
C LYS A 225 -12.76 -5.07 -7.36
N LYS A 226 -11.98 -4.21 -6.70
CA LYS A 226 -12.43 -2.90 -6.21
C LYS A 226 -12.86 -1.99 -7.35
N ILE A 227 -12.04 -1.86 -8.40
CA ILE A 227 -12.39 -1.09 -9.61
C ILE A 227 -13.68 -1.64 -10.23
N ALA A 228 -13.74 -2.96 -10.47
CA ALA A 228 -14.90 -3.59 -11.08
C ALA A 228 -16.18 -3.34 -10.27
N THR A 229 -16.11 -3.50 -8.94
CA THR A 229 -17.25 -3.30 -8.03
C THR A 229 -17.77 -1.88 -8.07
N VAL A 230 -16.90 -0.86 -7.98
CA VAL A 230 -17.33 0.55 -8.08
C VAL A 230 -18.01 0.83 -9.42
N HIS A 231 -17.52 0.21 -10.50
CA HIS A 231 -18.10 0.38 -11.83
C HIS A 231 -19.45 -0.35 -12.01
N THR A 232 -19.87 -1.23 -11.11
CA THR A 232 -21.24 -1.80 -11.14
C THR A 232 -22.32 -0.84 -10.66
N GLN A 233 -21.97 0.27 -10.03
CA GLN A 233 -22.95 1.24 -9.54
C GLN A 233 -23.76 1.84 -10.70
N ASN A 234 -25.08 1.96 -10.51
CA ASN A 234 -26.01 2.39 -11.57
C ASN A 234 -25.65 3.74 -12.20
N THR A 235 -25.15 4.69 -11.40
CA THR A 235 -24.72 6.02 -11.87
C THR A 235 -23.51 5.92 -12.80
N VAL A 236 -22.53 5.07 -12.46
CA VAL A 236 -21.33 4.81 -13.26
C VAL A 236 -21.69 4.08 -14.55
N GLN A 237 -22.47 3.00 -14.46
CA GLN A 237 -22.95 2.24 -15.62
C GLN A 237 -23.69 3.11 -16.64
N LYS A 238 -24.48 4.10 -16.18
CA LYS A 238 -25.15 5.05 -17.06
C LYS A 238 -24.16 5.90 -17.85
N ARG A 239 -23.09 6.40 -17.22
CA ARG A 239 -22.04 7.20 -17.88
C ARG A 239 -21.15 6.36 -18.80
N MET A 240 -20.85 5.12 -18.43
CA MET A 240 -20.13 4.18 -19.30
C MET A 240 -20.89 3.91 -20.60
N LYS A 241 -22.21 3.67 -20.54
CA LYS A 241 -23.06 3.50 -21.73
C LYS A 241 -23.12 4.73 -22.64
N GLN A 242 -22.80 5.90 -22.11
CA GLN A 242 -22.71 7.16 -22.86
C GLN A 242 -21.31 7.41 -23.42
N ASN A 243 -20.36 6.49 -23.22
CA ASN A 243 -18.93 6.67 -23.51
C ASN A 243 -18.36 7.96 -22.89
N HIS A 244 -18.89 8.37 -21.74
CA HIS A 244 -18.52 9.63 -21.08
C HIS A 244 -17.29 9.48 -20.18
N LEU A 245 -16.91 8.26 -19.82
CA LEU A 245 -15.78 7.97 -18.96
C LEU A 245 -14.60 7.53 -19.82
N HIS A 246 -13.49 8.25 -19.75
CA HIS A 246 -12.26 7.90 -20.45
C HIS A 246 -11.17 7.48 -19.48
N LEU A 247 -10.09 6.89 -20.02
CA LEU A 247 -8.85 6.66 -19.28
C LEU A 247 -8.06 7.96 -19.28
N TRP A 248 -8.10 8.66 -18.14
CA TRP A 248 -7.46 9.96 -17.94
C TRP A 248 -6.31 9.78 -16.95
N ASP A 249 -6.56 9.95 -15.65
CA ASP A 249 -5.55 9.72 -14.61
C ASP A 249 -4.98 8.30 -14.61
N ASP A 250 -5.73 7.31 -15.11
CA ASP A 250 -5.26 5.93 -15.35
C ASP A 250 -3.94 5.87 -16.15
N LEU A 251 -3.66 6.90 -16.96
CA LEU A 251 -2.44 6.98 -17.76
C LEU A 251 -1.21 7.33 -16.93
N ILE A 252 -1.34 7.94 -15.74
CA ILE A 252 -0.18 8.25 -14.90
C ILE A 252 0.48 6.99 -14.34
N PRO A 253 -0.23 6.06 -13.68
CA PRO A 253 0.40 4.83 -13.21
C PRO A 253 0.95 3.99 -14.36
N LEU A 254 0.27 4.01 -15.52
CA LEU A 254 0.77 3.35 -16.73
C LEU A 254 2.05 4.00 -17.27
N TYR A 255 2.13 5.33 -17.28
CA TYR A 255 3.34 6.07 -17.67
C TYR A 255 4.51 5.83 -16.71
N LEU A 256 4.22 5.78 -15.40
CA LEU A 256 5.22 5.56 -14.37
C LEU A 256 5.86 4.17 -14.51
N THR A 257 5.05 3.15 -14.78
CA THR A 257 5.50 1.75 -14.83
C THR A 257 5.95 1.30 -16.22
N ASN A 258 5.33 1.83 -17.27
CA ASN A 258 5.56 1.44 -18.66
C ASN A 258 5.75 2.68 -19.57
N PRO A 259 6.77 3.52 -19.31
CA PRO A 259 6.98 4.77 -20.06
C PRO A 259 7.22 4.53 -21.56
N ILE A 260 7.65 3.32 -21.97
CA ILE A 260 7.86 2.95 -23.37
C ILE A 260 6.58 2.96 -24.22
N LEU A 261 5.40 2.93 -23.59
CA LEU A 261 4.11 3.03 -24.30
C LEU A 261 3.76 4.45 -24.71
N PHE A 262 4.54 5.44 -24.26
CA PHE A 262 4.28 6.85 -24.46
C PHE A 262 5.29 7.48 -25.41
N THR A 263 4.79 8.32 -26.30
CA THR A 263 5.63 9.23 -27.08
C THR A 263 5.84 10.50 -26.26
N SER A 264 7.10 10.82 -25.95
CA SER A 264 7.46 11.96 -25.10
C SER A 264 8.25 13.01 -25.86
N THR A 265 7.93 14.29 -25.67
CA THR A 265 8.72 15.43 -26.16
C THR A 265 9.12 16.32 -24.99
N THR A 266 10.41 16.57 -24.83
CA THR A 266 10.94 17.38 -23.72
C THR A 266 11.45 18.73 -24.21
N ASN A 267 11.02 19.80 -23.52
CA ASN A 267 11.51 21.17 -23.72
C ASN A 267 11.86 21.78 -22.35
N GLY A 268 13.16 21.97 -22.09
CA GLY A 268 13.65 22.40 -20.78
C GLY A 268 13.32 21.35 -19.71
N SER A 269 12.65 21.77 -18.63
CA SER A 269 12.20 20.88 -17.55
C SER A 269 10.83 20.26 -17.80
N ILE A 270 10.16 20.56 -18.92
CA ILE A 270 8.80 20.09 -19.20
C ILE A 270 8.85 18.97 -20.24
N THR A 271 8.28 17.82 -19.90
CA THR A 271 8.07 16.69 -20.80
C THR A 271 6.58 16.51 -21.06
N LEU A 272 6.17 16.53 -22.32
CA LEU A 272 4.81 16.19 -22.73
C LEU A 272 4.79 14.73 -23.17
N SER A 273 3.88 13.94 -22.62
CA SER A 273 3.80 12.50 -22.82
C SER A 273 2.38 12.09 -23.21
N GLU A 274 2.26 11.43 -24.35
CA GLU A 274 0.98 10.93 -24.86
C GLU A 274 1.09 9.44 -25.15
N LEU A 275 0.03 8.68 -24.84
CA LEU A 275 0.01 7.25 -25.14
C LEU A 275 0.08 7.05 -26.66
N SER A 276 1.06 6.28 -27.13
CA SER A 276 1.28 6.13 -28.56
C SER A 276 0.05 5.55 -29.26
N ALA A 277 -0.37 6.20 -30.35
CA ALA A 277 -1.49 5.76 -31.18
C ALA A 277 -1.27 4.39 -31.83
N SER A 278 -0.03 3.91 -31.90
CA SER A 278 0.30 2.59 -32.45
C SER A 278 0.00 1.44 -31.48
N ILE A 279 -0.20 1.70 -30.19
CA ILE A 279 -0.40 0.66 -29.19
C ILE A 279 -1.87 0.18 -29.22
N PRO A 280 -2.15 -1.12 -29.43
CA PRO A 280 -3.52 -1.64 -29.41
C PRO A 280 -4.18 -1.52 -28.04
N LEU A 281 -5.50 -1.30 -28.00
CA LEU A 281 -6.29 -1.22 -26.75
C LEU A 281 -6.12 -2.45 -25.87
N GLU A 282 -6.13 -3.64 -26.45
CA GLU A 282 -5.98 -4.90 -25.70
C GLU A 282 -4.67 -4.91 -24.89
N PHE A 283 -3.56 -4.46 -25.51
CA PHE A 283 -2.26 -4.40 -24.85
C PHE A 283 -2.25 -3.38 -23.69
N ILE A 284 -2.96 -2.27 -23.85
CA ILE A 284 -3.11 -1.24 -22.80
C ILE A 284 -3.90 -1.83 -21.62
N TYR A 285 -5.00 -2.53 -21.89
CA TYR A 285 -5.80 -3.17 -20.85
C TYR A 285 -5.03 -4.27 -20.13
N GLU A 286 -4.23 -5.06 -20.85
CA GLU A 286 -3.32 -6.06 -20.27
C GLU A 286 -2.26 -5.41 -19.39
N SER A 287 -1.64 -4.31 -19.86
CA SER A 287 -0.65 -3.58 -19.06
C SER A 287 -1.24 -3.01 -17.77
N ILE A 288 -2.48 -2.50 -17.82
CA ILE A 288 -3.20 -2.03 -16.63
C ILE A 288 -3.55 -3.20 -15.69
N ALA A 289 -4.02 -4.33 -16.23
CA ALA A 289 -4.31 -5.53 -15.44
C ALA A 289 -3.06 -6.03 -14.71
N LEU A 290 -1.90 -6.04 -15.38
CA LEU A 290 -0.61 -6.41 -14.76
C LEU A 290 -0.24 -5.49 -13.60
N ILE A 291 -0.45 -4.17 -13.70
CA ILE A 291 -0.23 -3.25 -12.58
C ILE A 291 -1.10 -3.63 -11.37
N LEU A 292 -2.38 -3.90 -11.62
CA LEU A 292 -3.35 -4.27 -10.59
C LEU A 292 -3.04 -5.63 -9.96
N GLU A 293 -2.47 -6.56 -10.73
CA GLU A 293 -2.05 -7.89 -10.28
C GLU A 293 -0.71 -7.88 -9.57
N SER A 294 0.13 -6.89 -9.84
CA SER A 294 1.52 -6.88 -9.37
C SER A 294 1.65 -6.93 -7.85
N SER A 295 0.67 -6.46 -7.08
CA SER A 295 0.62 -6.66 -5.62
C SER A 295 0.71 -8.13 -5.18
N GLN A 296 0.30 -9.07 -6.02
CA GLN A 296 0.36 -10.50 -5.76
C GLN A 296 1.73 -11.09 -6.13
N GLU A 297 2.56 -10.35 -6.87
CA GLU A 297 3.95 -10.70 -7.16
C GLU A 297 4.80 -10.43 -5.92
N TYR A 298 4.85 -11.41 -5.04
CA TYR A 298 5.67 -11.29 -3.84
C TYR A 298 7.14 -11.37 -4.22
N GLU A 299 7.95 -10.38 -3.81
CA GLU A 299 9.40 -10.37 -4.05
C GLU A 299 10.05 -11.63 -3.48
N ASN A 300 10.26 -12.60 -4.34
CA ASN A 300 11.04 -13.79 -4.04
C ASN A 300 12.51 -13.47 -4.33
N ARG A 301 13.39 -13.81 -3.40
CA ARG A 301 14.85 -13.64 -3.59
C ARG A 301 15.47 -14.80 -4.37
N VAL A 302 14.90 -15.99 -4.22
CA VAL A 302 15.43 -17.25 -4.76
C VAL A 302 14.43 -17.88 -5.71
N PHE A 303 13.16 -17.99 -5.29
CA PHE A 303 12.12 -18.52 -6.14
C PHE A 303 11.78 -17.57 -7.29
N SER A 304 11.45 -18.10 -8.45
CA SER A 304 10.74 -17.30 -9.46
C SER A 304 9.30 -17.06 -9.01
N HIS A 305 8.65 -18.11 -8.49
CA HIS A 305 7.32 -18.06 -7.87
C HIS A 305 7.28 -19.02 -6.69
N PHE A 306 6.49 -18.71 -5.66
CA PHE A 306 6.32 -19.63 -4.52
C PHE A 306 5.47 -20.84 -4.97
N PRO A 307 5.85 -22.09 -4.63
CA PRO A 307 5.12 -23.28 -5.06
C PRO A 307 3.68 -23.25 -4.54
N ILE A 308 2.70 -23.51 -5.40
CA ILE A 308 1.27 -23.59 -5.04
C ILE A 308 0.63 -24.89 -5.53
N GLU A 309 1.44 -25.82 -6.04
CA GLU A 309 0.99 -27.12 -6.51
C GLU A 309 0.78 -28.05 -5.32
N SER A 310 -0.47 -28.48 -5.11
CA SER A 310 -0.89 -29.25 -3.93
C SER A 310 -0.07 -30.52 -3.66
N HIS A 311 0.44 -31.19 -4.71
CA HIS A 311 1.27 -32.40 -4.59
C HIS A 311 2.64 -32.19 -3.93
N LEU A 312 3.07 -30.93 -3.77
CA LEU A 312 4.31 -30.58 -3.06
C LEU A 312 4.12 -30.51 -1.54
N TYR A 313 2.86 -30.57 -1.07
CA TYR A 313 2.49 -30.40 0.33
C TYR A 313 2.01 -31.71 0.94
N LYS A 314 2.19 -31.88 2.25
CA LYS A 314 1.52 -32.96 3.01
C LYS A 314 0.01 -32.81 2.88
N LYS A 315 -0.72 -33.93 2.95
CA LYS A 315 -2.16 -33.99 2.64
C LYS A 315 -2.97 -32.93 3.41
N GLU A 316 -2.73 -32.80 4.71
CA GLU A 316 -3.47 -31.90 5.59
C GLU A 316 -3.31 -30.42 5.21
N TYR A 317 -2.18 -30.07 4.59
CA TYR A 317 -1.86 -28.72 4.13
C TYR A 317 -2.35 -28.53 2.69
N ALA A 318 -2.19 -29.55 1.84
CA ALA A 318 -2.72 -29.56 0.48
C ALA A 318 -4.24 -29.32 0.46
N ASP A 319 -4.97 -29.94 1.40
CA ASP A 319 -6.42 -29.80 1.56
C ASP A 319 -6.84 -28.36 1.99
N LEU A 320 -5.92 -27.56 2.53
CA LEU A 320 -6.17 -26.15 2.91
C LEU A 320 -5.78 -25.15 1.82
N LEU A 321 -4.91 -25.54 0.89
CA LEU A 321 -4.24 -24.63 -0.03
C LEU A 321 -5.21 -23.77 -0.83
N GLU A 322 -6.18 -24.39 -1.51
CA GLU A 322 -7.14 -23.70 -2.37
C GLU A 322 -7.96 -22.68 -1.56
N ASN A 323 -8.49 -23.09 -0.41
CA ASN A 323 -9.30 -22.23 0.45
C ASN A 323 -8.50 -21.02 0.98
N ILE A 324 -7.28 -21.25 1.45
CA ILE A 324 -6.43 -20.20 2.01
C ILE A 324 -5.94 -19.25 0.91
N TYR A 325 -5.56 -19.80 -0.24
CA TYR A 325 -5.14 -19.02 -1.40
C TYR A 325 -6.27 -18.09 -1.87
N GLU A 326 -7.48 -18.61 -2.04
CA GLU A 326 -8.63 -17.82 -2.48
C GLU A 326 -9.03 -16.74 -1.45
N LYS A 327 -9.03 -17.09 -0.16
CA LYS A 327 -9.53 -16.19 0.89
C LYS A 327 -8.49 -15.16 1.35
N TYR A 328 -7.26 -15.60 1.54
CA TYR A 328 -6.21 -14.82 2.20
C TYR A 328 -5.03 -14.46 1.30
N GLY A 329 -4.94 -15.06 0.11
CA GLY A 329 -3.93 -14.78 -0.90
C GLY A 329 -2.64 -15.57 -0.73
N VAL A 330 -1.81 -15.56 -1.78
CA VAL A 330 -0.51 -16.24 -1.83
C VAL A 330 0.45 -15.75 -0.75
N GLU A 331 0.33 -14.50 -0.32
CA GLU A 331 1.21 -13.91 0.70
C GLU A 331 1.07 -14.63 2.04
N GLU A 332 -0.16 -14.92 2.45
CA GLU A 332 -0.42 -15.61 3.70
C GLU A 332 -0.07 -17.08 3.63
N TRP A 333 -0.40 -17.73 2.51
CA TRP A 333 0.04 -19.09 2.25
C TRP A 333 1.55 -19.22 2.41
N LYS A 334 2.31 -18.38 1.70
CA LYS A 334 3.77 -18.35 1.74
C LYS A 334 4.30 -18.07 3.14
N ALA A 335 3.83 -17.00 3.79
CA ALA A 335 4.36 -16.59 5.08
C ALA A 335 4.15 -17.66 6.16
N VAL A 336 2.99 -18.32 6.18
CA VAL A 336 2.69 -19.37 7.16
C VAL A 336 3.46 -20.65 6.86
N VAL A 337 3.54 -21.08 5.59
CA VAL A 337 4.37 -22.24 5.21
C VAL A 337 5.83 -22.03 5.62
N LEU A 338 6.41 -20.88 5.27
CA LEU A 338 7.80 -20.56 5.65
C LEU A 338 7.97 -20.46 7.17
N THR A 339 6.97 -19.93 7.88
CA THR A 339 6.98 -19.89 9.34
C THR A 339 7.05 -21.29 9.92
N ASN A 340 6.22 -22.22 9.46
CA ASN A 340 6.21 -23.59 9.97
C ASN A 340 7.51 -24.35 9.65
N GLU A 341 8.03 -24.18 8.42
CA GLU A 341 9.29 -24.81 8.00
C GLU A 341 10.50 -24.31 8.80
N ILE A 342 10.58 -22.99 9.07
CA ILE A 342 11.68 -22.40 9.84
C ILE A 342 11.53 -22.68 11.34
N HIS A 343 10.30 -22.64 11.85
CA HIS A 343 10.01 -22.92 13.25
C HIS A 343 10.19 -24.40 13.61
N GLY A 344 10.05 -25.29 12.61
CA GLY A 344 10.25 -26.73 12.73
C GLY A 344 9.00 -27.52 13.16
N HIS A 345 7.87 -26.86 13.38
CA HIS A 345 6.55 -27.48 13.56
C HIS A 345 5.43 -26.46 13.31
N THR A 346 4.19 -26.95 13.21
CA THR A 346 3.00 -26.14 13.00
C THR A 346 2.40 -25.71 14.33
N GLY A 347 2.58 -24.44 14.67
CA GLY A 347 2.21 -23.88 15.97
C GLY A 347 1.09 -22.85 15.87
N ILE A 348 0.19 -22.83 16.85
CA ILE A 348 -0.90 -21.83 16.91
C ILE A 348 -0.32 -20.41 16.90
N TYR A 349 0.55 -20.08 17.86
CA TYR A 349 1.05 -18.71 18.00
C TYR A 349 1.94 -18.26 16.85
N SER A 350 2.72 -19.15 16.23
CA SER A 350 3.54 -18.80 15.06
C SER A 350 2.66 -18.44 13.86
N ILE A 351 1.56 -19.17 13.62
CA ILE A 351 0.58 -18.83 12.57
C ILE A 351 -0.11 -17.49 12.85
N ILE A 352 -0.56 -17.24 14.08
CA ILE A 352 -1.21 -15.96 14.42
C ILE A 352 -0.20 -14.80 14.30
N GLY A 353 1.06 -15.01 14.70
CA GLY A 353 2.13 -14.04 14.50
C GLY A 353 2.37 -13.72 13.03
N ALA A 354 2.38 -14.73 12.16
CA ALA A 354 2.50 -14.55 10.72
C ALA A 354 1.34 -13.70 10.18
N LYS A 355 0.09 -14.06 10.51
CA LYS A 355 -1.10 -13.28 10.15
C LYS A 355 -1.04 -11.82 10.61
N MET A 356 -0.58 -11.55 11.84
CA MET A 356 -0.44 -10.19 12.36
C MET A 356 0.58 -9.37 11.55
N GLY A 357 1.73 -9.96 11.24
CA GLY A 357 2.73 -9.26 10.44
C GLY A 357 2.28 -8.97 9.01
N ILE A 358 1.53 -9.87 8.37
CA ILE A 358 0.90 -9.57 7.06
C ILE A 358 -0.10 -8.43 7.20
N ARG A 359 -0.96 -8.47 8.24
CA ARG A 359 -1.94 -7.40 8.47
C ARG A 359 -1.25 -6.05 8.65
N ALA A 360 -0.08 -6.01 9.29
CA ALA A 360 0.72 -4.79 9.43
C ALA A 360 1.30 -4.32 8.08
N CYS A 361 1.81 -5.23 7.25
CA CYS A 361 2.22 -4.92 5.87
C CYS A 361 1.07 -4.36 5.04
N GLU A 362 -0.12 -4.97 5.10
CA GLU A 362 -1.33 -4.46 4.46
C GLU A 362 -1.68 -3.07 4.98
N TYR A 363 -1.72 -2.87 6.31
CA TYR A 363 -2.08 -1.60 6.94
C TYR A 363 -1.25 -0.43 6.39
N PHE A 364 0.07 -0.61 6.29
CA PHE A 364 0.98 0.42 5.79
C PHE A 364 1.15 0.45 4.27
N ASN A 365 0.54 -0.48 3.53
CA ASN A 365 0.76 -0.70 2.09
C ASN A 365 2.26 -0.84 1.76
N VAL A 366 2.93 -1.79 2.44
CA VAL A 366 4.36 -2.08 2.26
C VAL A 366 4.63 -3.57 2.06
N GLY A 367 5.67 -3.87 1.28
CA GLY A 367 6.29 -5.19 1.27
C GLY A 367 7.16 -5.45 2.51
N VAL A 368 7.78 -6.62 2.54
CA VAL A 368 8.68 -7.06 3.62
C VAL A 368 9.89 -6.12 3.79
N ASN A 369 10.51 -6.17 4.97
CA ASN A 369 11.69 -5.38 5.38
C ASN A 369 11.45 -3.85 5.48
N ASN A 370 10.21 -3.37 5.36
CA ASN A 370 9.87 -1.95 5.39
C ASN A 370 9.23 -1.49 6.72
N ILE A 371 9.14 -2.39 7.72
CA ILE A 371 8.54 -2.11 9.03
C ILE A 371 9.54 -2.42 10.14
N TYR A 372 9.63 -1.52 11.12
CA TYR A 372 10.27 -1.82 12.41
C TYR A 372 9.26 -2.41 13.37
N VAL A 373 9.66 -3.45 14.07
CA VAL A 373 8.80 -4.25 14.94
C VAL A 373 9.34 -4.16 16.37
N THR A 374 8.47 -3.85 17.33
CA THR A 374 8.74 -4.06 18.76
C THR A 374 7.67 -4.98 19.32
N THR A 375 8.04 -6.21 19.68
CA THR A 375 7.12 -7.21 20.23
C THR A 375 7.12 -7.17 21.76
N TYR A 376 5.94 -7.29 22.35
CA TYR A 376 5.71 -7.36 23.80
C TYR A 376 5.25 -8.76 24.23
N VAL A 377 5.54 -9.78 23.41
CA VAL A 377 5.11 -11.17 23.65
C VAL A 377 6.11 -11.95 24.54
N GLY A 378 7.30 -11.39 24.78
CA GLY A 378 8.36 -12.02 25.56
C GLY A 378 9.15 -13.08 24.78
N SER A 379 10.02 -13.80 25.47
CA SER A 379 10.98 -14.77 24.89
C SER A 379 10.82 -16.20 25.43
N LEU A 380 9.71 -16.50 26.11
CA LEU A 380 9.44 -17.83 26.67
C LEU A 380 8.33 -18.55 25.89
N PRO A 381 8.54 -19.83 25.50
CA PRO A 381 7.50 -20.64 24.90
C PRO A 381 6.30 -20.86 25.85
N PRO A 382 5.09 -21.08 25.29
CA PRO A 382 4.77 -21.17 23.87
C PRO A 382 4.50 -19.80 23.20
N LEU A 383 4.35 -18.72 23.98
CA LEU A 383 4.00 -17.40 23.43
C LEU A 383 5.09 -16.84 22.53
N SER A 384 6.37 -17.06 22.83
CA SER A 384 7.47 -16.53 22.03
C SER A 384 7.48 -17.01 20.58
N CYS A 385 6.84 -18.14 20.26
CA CYS A 385 6.68 -18.63 18.88
C CYS A 385 5.93 -17.61 17.99
N PHE A 386 5.13 -16.72 18.58
CA PHE A 386 4.50 -15.59 17.90
C PHE A 386 5.53 -14.69 17.19
N ASN A 387 6.68 -14.48 17.82
CA ASN A 387 7.74 -13.63 17.27
C ASN A 387 8.29 -14.22 15.97
N ASP A 388 8.34 -15.55 15.81
CA ASP A 388 8.83 -16.18 14.58
C ASP A 388 7.90 -15.88 13.42
N GLY A 389 6.59 -16.03 13.61
CA GLY A 389 5.60 -15.66 12.62
C GLY A 389 5.71 -14.20 12.19
N VAL A 390 5.80 -13.28 13.15
CA VAL A 390 5.95 -11.84 12.86
C VAL A 390 7.22 -11.56 12.09
N GLN A 391 8.35 -12.19 12.45
CA GLN A 391 9.63 -12.03 11.75
C GLN A 391 9.53 -12.49 10.29
N ILE A 392 8.92 -13.65 10.04
CA ILE A 392 8.82 -14.20 8.69
C ILE A 392 7.89 -13.38 7.81
N SER A 393 6.71 -12.99 8.30
CA SER A 393 5.74 -12.28 7.48
C SER A 393 6.08 -10.83 7.22
N THR A 394 6.79 -10.16 8.14
CA THR A 394 7.24 -8.77 7.93
C THR A 394 8.63 -8.66 7.31
N GLY A 395 9.42 -9.75 7.33
CA GLY A 395 10.86 -9.71 7.04
C GLY A 395 11.70 -8.97 8.10
N ALA A 396 11.07 -8.48 9.19
CA ALA A 396 11.77 -7.77 10.24
C ALA A 396 12.58 -8.76 11.10
N THR A 397 13.81 -9.03 10.71
CA THR A 397 14.67 -10.01 11.41
C THR A 397 15.60 -9.35 12.43
N ILE A 398 16.04 -10.12 13.42
CA ILE A 398 17.03 -9.68 14.43
C ILE A 398 18.33 -9.26 13.74
N GLY A 399 18.79 -10.02 12.75
CA GLY A 399 20.03 -9.74 12.02
C GLY A 399 20.00 -8.42 11.23
N GLN A 400 18.84 -8.01 10.74
CA GLN A 400 18.66 -6.70 10.10
C GLN A 400 18.42 -5.57 11.12
N GLY A 401 18.26 -5.89 12.41
CA GLY A 401 17.93 -4.93 13.45
C GLY A 401 16.53 -4.31 13.31
N LEU A 402 15.62 -4.99 12.59
CA LEU A 402 14.27 -4.50 12.31
C LEU A 402 13.25 -4.97 13.36
N ILE A 403 13.56 -6.01 14.13
CA ILE A 403 12.72 -6.45 15.26
C ILE A 403 13.46 -6.33 16.59
N ARG A 404 12.73 -5.92 17.62
CA ARG A 404 13.17 -5.94 19.01
C ARG A 404 12.12 -6.64 19.88
N ILE A 405 12.57 -7.50 20.78
CA ILE A 405 11.74 -8.03 21.88
C ILE A 405 11.85 -7.05 23.05
N SER A 406 10.72 -6.57 23.54
CA SER A 406 10.65 -5.68 24.69
C SER A 406 10.89 -6.44 25.99
N ASP A 407 11.47 -5.76 26.99
CA ASP A 407 11.56 -6.27 28.36
C ASP A 407 10.18 -6.22 29.06
N THR A 408 9.27 -5.39 28.55
CA THR A 408 7.87 -5.36 28.97
C THR A 408 7.09 -6.44 28.21
N VAL A 409 6.39 -7.29 28.95
CA VAL A 409 5.55 -8.36 28.40
C VAL A 409 4.09 -8.10 28.74
N TYR A 410 3.22 -8.18 27.74
CA TYR A 410 1.77 -8.06 27.92
C TYR A 410 1.09 -9.44 27.95
N ALA A 411 -0.01 -9.55 28.70
CA ALA A 411 -0.76 -10.80 28.82
C ALA A 411 -1.38 -11.25 27.50
N THR A 412 -1.86 -10.28 26.70
CA THR A 412 -2.38 -10.53 25.35
C THR A 412 -1.30 -10.18 24.33
N PRO A 413 -0.96 -11.09 23.38
CA PRO A 413 0.10 -10.85 22.41
C PRO A 413 -0.11 -9.54 21.67
N THR A 414 0.87 -8.66 21.80
CA THR A 414 0.82 -7.27 21.33
C THR A 414 2.14 -6.90 20.70
N VAL A 415 2.08 -6.20 19.57
CA VAL A 415 3.23 -5.80 18.78
C VAL A 415 3.05 -4.37 18.29
N ALA A 416 4.09 -3.55 18.41
CA ALA A 416 4.18 -2.25 17.79
C ALA A 416 4.87 -2.36 16.42
N PHE A 417 4.22 -1.82 15.39
CA PHE A 417 4.72 -1.73 14.03
C PHE A 417 4.96 -0.27 13.69
N THR A 418 6.17 0.06 13.25
CA THR A 418 6.55 1.43 12.89
C THR A 418 6.99 1.51 11.44
N CYS A 419 6.33 2.37 10.67
CA CYS A 419 6.67 2.68 9.29
C CYS A 419 6.55 4.19 9.07
N ASN A 420 7.51 4.82 8.38
CA ASN A 420 7.52 6.27 8.09
C ASN A 420 7.23 7.14 9.33
N ASN A 421 7.88 6.85 10.47
CA ASN A 421 7.68 7.52 11.76
C ASN A 421 6.27 7.44 12.36
N LYS A 422 5.37 6.63 11.79
CA LYS A 422 4.07 6.30 12.37
C LYS A 422 4.16 4.94 13.03
N THR A 423 3.83 4.88 14.31
CA THR A 423 3.72 3.63 15.06
C THR A 423 2.24 3.31 15.26
N VAL A 424 1.89 2.05 15.01
CA VAL A 424 0.61 1.48 15.44
C VAL A 424 0.87 0.22 16.25
N TYR A 425 -0.04 -0.08 17.14
CA TYR A 425 -0.02 -1.27 17.96
C TYR A 425 -1.12 -2.20 17.48
N MET A 426 -0.79 -3.48 17.41
CA MET A 426 -1.76 -4.53 17.15
C MET A 426 -1.74 -5.53 18.28
N SER A 427 -2.92 -5.89 18.78
CA SER A 427 -3.08 -6.97 19.76
C SER A 427 -4.09 -7.99 19.26
N ILE A 428 -3.95 -9.24 19.68
CA ILE A 428 -5.03 -10.23 19.49
C ILE A 428 -6.28 -9.73 20.22
N ARG A 429 -7.45 -9.87 19.61
CA ARG A 429 -8.72 -9.62 20.30
C ARG A 429 -8.90 -10.55 21.49
N GLU A 430 -9.47 -10.05 22.57
CA GLU A 430 -9.52 -10.79 23.82
C GLU A 430 -10.35 -12.09 23.74
N ASP A 431 -11.45 -12.09 22.98
CA ASP A 431 -12.26 -13.29 22.77
C ASP A 431 -11.52 -14.37 21.97
N VAL A 432 -10.72 -13.96 20.98
CA VAL A 432 -9.86 -14.87 20.21
C VAL A 432 -8.71 -15.41 21.08
N ALA A 433 -8.07 -14.54 21.87
CA ALA A 433 -7.01 -14.92 22.79
C ALA A 433 -7.52 -15.91 23.87
N GLN A 434 -8.71 -15.65 24.42
CA GLN A 434 -9.34 -16.54 25.40
C GLN A 434 -9.67 -17.90 24.78
N LYS A 435 -10.23 -17.92 23.56
CA LYS A 435 -10.49 -19.18 22.85
C LYS A 435 -9.23 -20.03 22.70
N ILE A 436 -8.12 -19.43 22.26
CA ILE A 436 -6.83 -20.14 22.12
C ILE A 436 -6.37 -20.69 23.48
N ARG A 437 -6.47 -19.90 24.55
CA ARG A 437 -6.08 -20.35 25.90
C ARG A 437 -6.92 -21.52 26.39
N ASP A 438 -8.23 -21.48 26.16
CA ASP A 438 -9.16 -22.55 26.57
C ASP A 438 -8.91 -23.85 25.81
N ASP A 439 -8.69 -23.76 24.49
CA ASP A 439 -8.39 -24.91 23.64
C ASP A 439 -7.03 -25.54 24.04
N ILE A 440 -5.99 -24.73 24.31
CA ILE A 440 -4.70 -25.23 24.83
C ILE A 440 -4.88 -25.90 26.21
N ALA A 441 -5.61 -25.26 27.14
CA ALA A 441 -5.85 -25.80 28.48
C ALA A 441 -6.61 -27.14 28.42
N PHE A 442 -7.55 -27.28 27.49
CA PHE A 442 -8.23 -28.54 27.22
C PHE A 442 -7.23 -29.63 26.79
N GLY A 443 -6.34 -29.33 25.84
CA GLY A 443 -5.32 -30.27 25.38
C GLY A 443 -4.42 -30.76 26.53
N VAL A 444 -3.90 -29.82 27.34
CA VAL A 444 -3.05 -30.14 28.49
C VAL A 444 -3.78 -31.05 29.49
N LYS A 445 -5.06 -30.73 29.79
CA LYS A 445 -5.86 -31.48 30.75
C LYS A 445 -6.17 -32.91 30.30
N ASN A 446 -6.46 -33.12 29.02
CA ASN A 446 -6.94 -34.41 28.52
C ASN A 446 -5.84 -35.35 28.02
N TYR A 447 -4.75 -34.79 27.50
CA TYR A 447 -3.67 -35.58 26.88
C TYR A 447 -2.35 -35.52 27.66
N GLY A 448 -2.22 -34.60 28.62
CA GLY A 448 -0.97 -34.35 29.34
C GLY A 448 0.01 -33.52 28.49
N LEU A 449 0.68 -32.57 29.14
CA LEU A 449 1.71 -31.75 28.50
C LEU A 449 2.79 -32.66 27.89
N GLU A 450 3.28 -32.31 26.70
CA GLU A 450 4.35 -32.99 25.97
C GLU A 450 4.02 -34.40 25.42
N SER A 451 2.79 -34.90 25.58
CA SER A 451 2.42 -36.18 24.95
C SER A 451 2.27 -36.06 23.43
N LEU A 452 2.49 -37.15 22.69
CA LEU A 452 2.26 -37.16 21.23
C LEU A 452 0.83 -36.72 20.87
N LYS A 453 -0.16 -37.19 21.65
CA LYS A 453 -1.57 -36.80 21.45
C LYS A 453 -1.83 -35.32 21.69
N TYR A 454 -1.11 -34.70 22.64
CA TYR A 454 -1.20 -33.26 22.85
C TYR A 454 -0.65 -32.51 21.63
N TRP A 455 0.49 -32.93 21.08
CA TRP A 455 1.07 -32.29 19.90
C TRP A 455 0.21 -32.46 18.65
N ASP A 456 -0.33 -33.65 18.40
CA ASP A 456 -1.27 -33.90 17.29
C ASP A 456 -2.50 -32.98 17.41
N TYR A 457 -3.05 -32.85 18.62
CA TYR A 457 -4.18 -31.97 18.89
C TYR A 457 -3.86 -30.48 18.66
N ILE A 458 -2.68 -30.01 19.06
CA ILE A 458 -2.26 -28.62 18.85
C ILE A 458 -2.03 -28.32 17.36
N GLU A 459 -1.47 -29.27 16.60
CA GLU A 459 -1.28 -29.13 15.16
C GLU A 459 -2.64 -29.07 14.44
N GLU A 460 -3.60 -29.95 14.79
CA GLU A 460 -4.97 -29.90 14.26
C GLU A 460 -5.65 -28.55 14.52
N LEU A 461 -5.53 -28.02 15.74
CA LEU A 461 -6.05 -26.68 16.08
C LEU A 461 -5.37 -25.57 15.29
N ALA A 462 -4.05 -25.63 15.12
CA ALA A 462 -3.30 -24.63 14.38
C ALA A 462 -3.78 -24.55 12.93
N LEU A 463 -4.04 -25.70 12.28
CA LEU A 463 -4.61 -25.78 10.93
C LEU A 463 -6.03 -25.20 10.86
N VAL A 464 -6.88 -25.50 11.86
CA VAL A 464 -8.24 -24.93 11.96
C VAL A 464 -8.17 -23.41 12.09
N TYR A 465 -7.33 -22.87 12.96
CA TYR A 465 -7.19 -21.42 13.13
C TYR A 465 -6.57 -20.77 11.90
N TRP A 466 -5.64 -21.42 11.20
CA TRP A 466 -5.09 -20.88 9.96
C TRP A 466 -6.20 -20.68 8.92
N ARG A 467 -7.07 -21.69 8.75
CA ARG A 467 -8.22 -21.64 7.84
C ARG A 467 -9.26 -20.60 8.27
N ASP A 468 -9.65 -20.61 9.54
CA ASP A 468 -10.88 -19.93 9.99
C ASP A 468 -10.65 -18.49 10.42
N PHE A 469 -9.48 -18.17 10.99
CA PHE A 469 -9.20 -16.82 11.48
C PHE A 469 -8.72 -15.89 10.38
N ASP A 470 -9.55 -14.92 10.02
CA ASP A 470 -9.17 -13.84 9.11
C ASP A 470 -8.32 -12.80 9.85
N LYS A 471 -7.12 -12.51 9.32
CA LYS A 471 -6.20 -11.49 9.85
C LYS A 471 -6.83 -10.09 9.95
N ARG A 472 -7.93 -9.83 9.24
CA ARG A 472 -8.65 -8.56 9.26
C ARG A 472 -9.58 -8.42 10.47
N ASP A 473 -9.97 -9.54 11.06
CA ASP A 473 -11.03 -9.58 12.09
C ASP A 473 -10.52 -9.93 13.50
N ILE A 474 -9.32 -10.52 13.60
CA ILE A 474 -8.81 -11.07 14.87
C ILE A 474 -7.88 -10.14 15.65
N PHE A 475 -7.55 -8.98 15.10
CA PHE A 475 -6.64 -8.01 15.73
C PHE A 475 -7.34 -6.68 16.01
N ASN A 476 -7.05 -6.11 17.18
CA ASN A 476 -7.32 -4.70 17.46
C ASN A 476 -6.13 -3.87 16.98
N ILE A 477 -6.38 -2.74 16.33
CA ILE A 477 -5.35 -1.79 15.87
C ILE A 477 -5.59 -0.45 16.55
N TYR A 478 -4.57 0.13 17.15
CA TYR A 478 -4.66 1.40 17.86
C TYR A 478 -3.34 2.19 17.79
N THR A 479 -3.42 3.50 18.04
CA THR A 479 -2.29 4.43 17.88
C THR A 479 -1.50 4.67 19.18
N THR A 480 -2.06 4.32 20.33
CA THR A 480 -1.42 4.46 21.65
C THR A 480 -1.76 3.27 22.54
N LEU A 481 -0.77 2.74 23.27
CA LEU A 481 -1.04 1.79 24.36
C LEU A 481 -1.74 2.53 25.51
N GLU A 482 -2.88 2.02 25.95
CA GLU A 482 -3.55 2.47 27.19
C GLU A 482 -2.81 2.01 28.45
#